data_AF-A0A3P6DKL3-F1
#
_entry.id   AF-A0A3P6DKL3-F1
#
_cell.length_a   1.000
_cell.length_b   1.000
_cell.length_c   1.000
_cell.angle_alpha   90.00
_cell.angle_beta   90.00
_cell.angle_gamma   90.00
#
_symmetry.space_group_name_H-M   'P 1'
#
loop_
_entity.id
_entity.type
_entity.pdbx_description
1 polymer ?
#
loop_
_entity_poly.entity_id
_entity_poly.type
_entity_poly.pdbx_seq_one_letter_code
_entity_poly.pdbx_strand_id
1 'polypeptide(L)'
;MVTANRFWSQIFGVAFSNKRWLHFFMLFVPVTGLWMSALGVVGLALNLRAYDFVSQEIRAAEDPEFETFYTKNILLNEALAGRDQETTGFAWWAGNARLINLSGKLLGAHVAHAGLIVFWAGAMNLFEVAHFVPEKPMYEQGLILLPHLATLGWGVGPGGEVIDTFPYFVSGVLHLISSAVLGFGGIYHALLGPETLEESFPFFGYVWKDRNKMTTILGIHLILLGVGAFLLVFKALYFGGVYDTWAPGGGDVRKITNLTLSPSVIFGYLLKSPFGGEGWIVSVDDLEDIIGGHVWLGSICIFGGIWHILTKPFAWARRALVWSGEAYLSYSLAALSVCGFIACCFVWFNNTAYPSEFYGPTGPEASQAQAFTFLVRDQRLGANVGSAQGPTGLGKYLMRSPTGEVIFLEKQCVFLGSACSLVRTFKGS
;
A
#
# COMPACT_ATOMS: atom_id res chain seq x y z
N MET A 1 30.28 -21.68 -10.74
CA MET A 1 29.71 -21.51 -9.38
C MET A 1 30.68 -20.83 -8.40
N VAL A 2 31.98 -21.15 -8.36
CA VAL A 2 32.95 -20.55 -7.42
C VAL A 2 33.25 -19.06 -7.70
N THR A 3 33.13 -18.60 -8.95
CA THR A 3 33.38 -17.20 -9.35
C THR A 3 32.24 -16.24 -8.99
N ALA A 4 30.98 -16.69 -8.98
CA ALA A 4 29.84 -15.87 -8.58
C ALA A 4 29.85 -15.58 -7.07
N ASN A 5 30.18 -16.58 -6.24
CA ASN A 5 30.30 -16.40 -4.79
C ASN A 5 31.36 -15.35 -4.40
N ARG A 6 32.43 -15.23 -5.18
CA ARG A 6 33.50 -14.27 -4.92
C ARG A 6 33.10 -12.83 -5.30
N PHE A 7 32.32 -12.67 -6.37
CA PHE A 7 31.76 -11.38 -6.78
C PHE A 7 30.71 -10.86 -5.78
N TRP A 8 29.79 -11.73 -5.34
CA TRP A 8 28.78 -11.39 -4.33
C TRP A 8 29.41 -11.12 -2.95
N SER A 9 30.39 -11.92 -2.52
CA SER A 9 31.16 -11.68 -1.30
C SER A 9 31.86 -10.32 -1.29
N GLN A 10 32.38 -9.87 -2.44
CA GLN A 10 33.04 -8.56 -2.56
C GLN A 10 32.03 -7.41 -2.55
N ILE A 11 30.88 -7.55 -3.21
CA ILE A 11 29.81 -6.54 -3.18
C ILE A 11 29.23 -6.39 -1.76
N PHE A 12 28.90 -7.50 -1.10
CA PHE A 12 28.39 -7.47 0.28
C PHE A 12 29.49 -7.00 1.25
N GLY A 13 30.74 -7.41 1.05
CA GLY A 13 31.88 -6.93 1.85
C GLY A 13 32.07 -5.41 1.77
N VAL A 14 31.92 -4.81 0.59
CA VAL A 14 32.02 -3.36 0.39
C VAL A 14 30.78 -2.62 0.92
N ALA A 15 29.58 -3.19 0.74
CA ALA A 15 28.33 -2.60 1.23
C ALA A 15 28.22 -2.57 2.77
N PHE A 16 28.79 -3.56 3.45
CA PHE A 16 28.75 -3.67 4.92
C PHE A 16 30.01 -3.16 5.64
N SER A 17 31.10 -2.87 4.93
CA SER A 17 32.36 -2.35 5.52
C SER A 17 32.36 -0.83 5.74
N ASN A 18 31.52 -0.07 5.03
CA ASN A 18 31.51 1.38 5.09
C ASN A 18 30.26 1.90 5.82
N LYS A 19 30.46 2.54 6.98
CA LYS A 19 29.37 3.08 7.82
C LYS A 19 28.40 3.98 7.03
N ARG A 20 28.86 4.70 6.00
CA ARG A 20 27.98 5.54 5.15
C ARG A 20 27.07 4.73 4.22
N TRP A 21 27.55 3.60 3.69
CA TRP A 21 26.76 2.73 2.81
C TRP A 21 25.76 1.86 3.58
N LEU A 22 26.13 1.43 4.79
CA LEU A 22 25.21 0.75 5.69
C LEU A 22 24.02 1.66 6.06
N HIS A 23 24.26 2.94 6.36
CA HIS A 23 23.18 3.92 6.58
C HIS A 23 22.35 4.17 5.32
N PHE A 24 22.95 4.20 4.13
CA PHE A 24 22.21 4.30 2.87
C PHE A 24 21.29 3.10 2.66
N PHE A 25 21.76 1.86 2.84
CA PHE A 25 20.94 0.66 2.71
C PHE A 25 19.88 0.53 3.82
N MET A 26 20.20 0.87 5.06
CA MET A 26 19.26 0.84 6.19
C MET A 26 18.19 1.94 6.12
N LEU A 27 18.41 3.02 5.37
CA LEU A 27 17.41 4.06 5.14
C LEU A 27 16.63 3.82 3.84
N PHE A 28 17.32 3.46 2.76
CA PHE A 28 16.72 3.28 1.43
C PHE A 28 15.87 2.00 1.36
N VAL A 29 16.39 0.85 1.81
CA VAL A 29 15.68 -0.43 1.68
C VAL A 29 14.39 -0.50 2.51
N PRO A 30 14.32 0.01 3.75
CA PRO A 30 13.05 0.08 4.48
C PRO A 30 12.10 1.14 3.92
N VAL A 31 12.58 2.27 3.41
CA VAL A 31 11.71 3.33 2.84
C VAL A 31 11.12 2.91 1.48
N THR A 32 11.92 2.31 0.61
CA THR A 32 11.47 1.76 -0.67
C THR A 32 10.65 0.48 -0.46
N GLY A 33 11.01 -0.34 0.53
CA GLY A 33 10.24 -1.52 0.94
C GLY A 33 8.90 -1.18 1.59
N LEU A 34 8.82 -0.13 2.42
CA LEU A 34 7.55 0.37 2.97
C LEU A 34 6.62 0.83 1.85
N TRP A 35 7.16 1.52 0.84
CA TRP A 35 6.41 2.07 -0.30
C TRP A 35 5.67 0.99 -1.10
N MET A 36 6.27 -0.19 -1.26
CA MET A 36 5.68 -1.30 -2.01
C MET A 36 4.88 -2.27 -1.14
N SER A 37 5.12 -2.26 0.17
CA SER A 37 4.32 -3.02 1.15
C SER A 37 2.94 -2.42 1.42
N ALA A 38 2.76 -1.11 1.21
CA ALA A 38 1.52 -0.39 1.50
C ALA A 38 0.39 -0.68 0.51
N LEU A 39 0.67 -1.27 -0.66
CA LEU A 39 -0.33 -1.57 -1.69
C LEU A 39 -0.96 -2.99 -1.59
N GLY A 40 -0.47 -3.86 -0.70
CA GLY A 40 -0.91 -5.26 -0.60
C GLY A 40 -1.79 -5.64 0.60
N VAL A 41 -2.06 -4.72 1.54
CA VAL A 41 -2.60 -5.09 2.86
C VAL A 41 -4.14 -5.19 2.92
N VAL A 42 -4.87 -4.94 1.82
CA VAL A 42 -6.34 -5.03 1.81
C VAL A 42 -6.89 -6.38 1.30
N GLY A 43 -6.04 -7.30 0.82
CA GLY A 43 -6.49 -8.57 0.23
C GLY A 43 -6.52 -9.81 1.12
N LEU A 44 -5.88 -9.81 2.30
CA LEU A 44 -5.55 -11.06 3.02
C LEU A 44 -6.29 -11.28 4.36
N ALA A 45 -7.44 -10.62 4.56
CA ALA A 45 -8.19 -10.75 5.82
C ALA A 45 -9.07 -12.01 5.94
N LEU A 46 -9.16 -12.89 4.93
CA LEU A 46 -10.04 -14.07 5.00
C LEU A 46 -9.47 -15.28 4.23
N ASN A 47 -8.60 -16.07 4.87
CA ASN A 47 -8.62 -17.54 4.72
C ASN A 47 -7.63 -18.23 5.67
N LEU A 48 -8.11 -18.74 6.80
CA LEU A 48 -7.38 -19.69 7.63
C LEU A 48 -8.25 -20.92 7.86
N ARG A 49 -7.76 -22.09 7.45
CA ARG A 49 -8.11 -23.38 8.05
C ARG A 49 -6.82 -24.14 8.30
N ALA A 50 -6.41 -24.21 9.56
CA ALA A 50 -5.44 -25.16 10.06
C ALA A 50 -6.14 -26.03 11.10
N TYR A 51 -6.34 -27.30 10.78
CA TYR A 51 -6.76 -28.35 11.70
C TYR A 51 -5.82 -29.54 11.48
N ASP A 52 -5.50 -30.24 12.57
CA ASP A 52 -4.75 -31.51 12.67
C ASP A 52 -3.22 -31.46 12.83
N PHE A 53 -2.72 -30.85 13.91
CA PHE A 53 -1.37 -31.13 14.42
C PHE A 53 -1.28 -31.47 15.92
N VAL A 54 -2.41 -31.71 16.60
CA VAL A 54 -2.45 -31.86 18.08
C VAL A 54 -2.39 -33.32 18.56
N SER A 55 -2.41 -34.33 17.67
CA SER A 55 -2.56 -35.73 18.12
C SER A 55 -1.27 -36.51 18.39
N GLN A 56 -0.09 -35.97 18.06
CA GLN A 56 1.17 -36.72 18.16
C GLN A 56 1.98 -36.48 19.45
N GLU A 57 1.80 -35.34 20.13
CA GLU A 57 2.57 -35.04 21.35
C GLU A 57 2.06 -35.79 22.60
N ILE A 58 0.82 -36.29 22.58
CA ILE A 58 0.18 -36.93 23.75
C ILE A 58 0.71 -38.37 24.02
N ARG A 59 1.45 -38.98 23.09
CA ARG A 59 1.94 -40.37 23.24
C ARG A 59 3.38 -40.52 23.73
N ALA A 60 4.08 -39.42 23.99
CA ALA A 60 5.50 -39.47 24.40
C ALA A 60 5.74 -39.30 25.91
N ALA A 61 4.68 -39.34 26.74
CA ALA A 61 4.73 -38.98 28.15
C ALA A 61 4.83 -40.16 29.16
N GLU A 62 5.19 -41.37 28.72
CA GLU A 62 5.35 -42.54 29.61
C GLU A 62 6.76 -43.14 29.51
N ASP A 63 7.73 -42.63 30.27
CA ASP A 63 8.92 -43.39 30.70
C ASP A 63 9.54 -42.77 31.98
N PRO A 64 9.97 -43.56 32.98
CA PRO A 64 10.43 -43.08 34.28
C PRO A 64 11.95 -42.89 34.31
N GLU A 65 12.43 -41.72 33.90
CA GLU A 65 13.76 -41.19 34.25
C GLU A 65 13.60 -39.83 34.96
N PHE A 66 13.16 -39.89 36.22
CA PHE A 66 12.64 -38.75 36.98
C PHE A 66 13.73 -37.87 37.63
N GLU A 67 14.98 -38.32 37.67
CA GLU A 67 16.07 -37.58 38.34
C GLU A 67 16.83 -36.62 37.40
N THR A 68 16.96 -36.97 36.11
CA THR A 68 17.48 -36.06 35.05
C THR A 68 16.47 -34.96 34.67
N PHE A 69 15.21 -35.12 35.08
CA PHE A 69 14.09 -34.24 34.76
C PHE A 69 14.15 -32.92 35.55
N TYR A 70 14.65 -32.91 36.79
CA TYR A 70 14.66 -31.70 37.64
C TYR A 70 15.67 -30.66 37.18
N THR A 71 16.91 -31.05 36.87
CA THR A 71 17.92 -30.10 36.37
C THR A 71 17.58 -29.61 34.96
N LYS A 72 16.99 -30.47 34.13
CA LYS A 72 16.51 -30.12 32.79
C LYS A 72 15.28 -29.23 32.85
N ASN A 73 14.36 -29.42 33.81
CA ASN A 73 13.23 -28.51 34.04
C ASN A 73 13.66 -27.16 34.59
N ILE A 74 14.67 -27.06 35.46
CA ILE A 74 15.13 -25.75 35.93
C ILE A 74 15.76 -24.96 34.77
N LEU A 75 16.60 -25.60 33.96
CA LEU A 75 17.20 -24.96 32.77
C LEU A 75 16.18 -24.69 31.65
N LEU A 76 15.19 -25.57 31.46
CA LEU A 76 14.10 -25.38 30.52
C LEU A 76 13.14 -24.30 31.01
N ASN A 77 12.83 -24.22 32.31
CA ASN A 77 11.99 -23.19 32.91
C ASN A 77 12.70 -21.82 32.92
N GLU A 78 14.03 -21.77 33.08
CA GLU A 78 14.81 -20.54 32.86
C GLU A 78 14.83 -20.14 31.37
N ALA A 79 14.91 -21.10 30.44
CA ALA A 79 14.85 -20.84 29.00
C ALA A 79 13.43 -20.53 28.47
N LEU A 80 12.39 -20.96 29.19
CA LEU A 80 10.98 -20.71 28.91
C LEU A 80 10.42 -19.52 29.69
N ALA A 81 11.15 -18.98 30.67
CA ALA A 81 10.74 -17.79 31.41
C ALA A 81 10.38 -16.66 30.43
N GLY A 82 9.13 -16.20 30.48
CA GLY A 82 8.62 -15.20 29.54
C GLY A 82 8.01 -15.76 28.24
N ARG A 83 7.93 -17.09 28.07
CA ARG A 83 7.44 -17.79 26.86
C ARG A 83 6.34 -18.81 27.14
N ASP A 84 5.91 -18.97 28.38
CA ASP A 84 4.79 -19.81 28.79
C ASP A 84 3.66 -18.97 29.42
N GLN A 85 2.51 -19.59 29.65
CA GLN A 85 1.35 -18.88 30.21
C GLN A 85 1.50 -18.58 31.70
N GLU A 86 2.16 -19.43 32.47
CA GLU A 86 2.31 -19.29 33.92
C GLU A 86 3.19 -18.09 34.26
N THR A 87 4.24 -17.84 33.48
CA THR A 87 5.17 -16.73 33.70
C THR A 87 4.69 -15.40 33.12
N THR A 88 3.88 -15.40 32.05
CA THR A 88 3.45 -14.15 31.39
C THR A 88 1.99 -13.79 31.58
N GLY A 89 1.15 -14.73 32.02
CA GLY A 89 -0.31 -14.56 32.07
C GLY A 89 -1.03 -14.61 30.71
N PHE A 90 -0.32 -14.91 29.61
CA PHE A 90 -0.90 -14.97 28.26
C PHE A 90 -0.86 -16.40 27.72
N ALA A 91 -2.01 -16.92 27.30
CA ALA A 91 -2.10 -18.21 26.62
C ALA A 91 -1.43 -18.15 25.23
N TRP A 92 -1.14 -19.32 24.65
CA TRP A 92 -0.37 -19.43 23.40
C TRP A 92 -1.01 -18.69 22.21
N TRP A 93 -2.35 -18.66 22.12
CA TRP A 93 -3.09 -17.96 21.05
C TRP A 93 -3.01 -16.43 21.17
N ALA A 94 -2.59 -15.91 22.32
CA ALA A 94 -2.24 -14.49 22.55
C ALA A 94 -0.72 -14.31 22.73
N GLY A 95 0.09 -15.25 22.25
CA GLY A 95 1.53 -15.31 22.53
C GLY A 95 2.31 -14.03 22.17
N ASN A 96 1.89 -13.28 21.16
CA ASN A 96 2.54 -12.02 20.79
C ASN A 96 2.38 -10.92 21.84
N ALA A 97 1.37 -10.98 22.71
CA ALA A 97 1.22 -10.03 23.82
C ALA A 97 2.36 -10.16 24.85
N ARG A 98 3.07 -11.28 24.87
CA ARG A 98 4.29 -11.47 25.69
C ARG A 98 5.43 -10.54 25.26
N LEU A 99 5.40 -10.01 24.04
CA LEU A 99 6.44 -9.15 23.48
C LEU A 99 6.29 -7.67 23.86
N ILE A 100 5.22 -7.27 24.54
CA ILE A 100 4.88 -5.84 24.79
C ILE A 100 6.05 -5.08 25.43
N ASN A 101 6.79 -5.70 26.35
CA ASN A 101 7.91 -5.07 27.05
C ASN A 101 9.29 -5.62 26.63
N LEU A 102 9.37 -6.39 25.54
CA LEU A 102 10.61 -6.94 25.00
C LEU A 102 10.98 -6.20 23.72
N SER A 103 11.48 -4.97 23.87
CA SER A 103 11.67 -4.02 22.76
C SER A 103 12.58 -4.56 21.64
N GLY A 104 13.58 -5.38 21.96
CA GLY A 104 14.47 -6.02 20.98
C GLY A 104 13.79 -7.15 20.21
N LYS A 105 13.06 -8.03 20.90
CA LYS A 105 12.29 -9.10 20.23
C LYS A 105 11.13 -8.55 19.42
N LEU A 106 10.44 -7.53 19.94
CA LEU A 106 9.36 -6.85 19.25
C LEU A 106 9.88 -6.12 18.00
N LEU A 107 11.06 -5.51 18.06
CA LEU A 107 11.74 -4.98 16.87
C LEU A 107 11.98 -6.09 15.84
N GLY A 108 12.51 -7.24 16.26
CA GLY A 108 12.70 -8.40 15.39
C GLY A 108 11.42 -8.86 14.71
N ALA A 109 10.31 -8.94 15.45
CA ALA A 109 9.01 -9.29 14.90
C ALA A 109 8.53 -8.28 13.84
N HIS A 110 8.66 -6.97 14.08
CA HIS A 110 8.27 -5.94 13.12
C HIS A 110 9.14 -5.97 11.86
N VAL A 111 10.45 -6.13 12.01
CA VAL A 111 11.39 -6.18 10.87
C VAL A 111 11.20 -7.45 10.05
N ALA A 112 10.97 -8.61 10.69
CA ALA A 112 10.64 -9.85 10.01
C ALA A 112 9.30 -9.73 9.25
N HIS A 113 8.29 -9.13 9.87
CA HIS A 113 7.00 -8.89 9.23
C HIS A 113 7.14 -7.96 8.00
N ALA A 114 7.93 -6.88 8.11
CA ALA A 114 8.24 -6.03 6.95
C ALA A 114 8.94 -6.83 5.84
N GLY A 115 9.85 -7.75 6.21
CA GLY A 115 10.46 -8.71 5.29
C GLY A 115 9.43 -9.58 4.56
N LEU A 116 8.39 -10.07 5.23
CA LEU A 116 7.33 -10.85 4.60
C LEU A 116 6.53 -10.04 3.57
N ILE A 117 6.23 -8.76 3.85
CA ILE A 117 5.49 -7.95 2.89
C ILE A 117 6.35 -7.64 1.65
N VAL A 118 7.62 -7.30 1.86
CA VAL A 118 8.56 -7.05 0.75
C VAL A 118 8.83 -8.33 -0.04
N PHE A 119 8.85 -9.49 0.62
CA PHE A 119 8.97 -10.80 -0.02
C PHE A 119 7.76 -11.06 -0.92
N TRP A 120 6.54 -10.84 -0.41
CA TRP A 120 5.32 -10.99 -1.19
C TRP A 120 5.34 -10.07 -2.42
N ALA A 121 5.71 -8.80 -2.26
CA ALA A 121 5.79 -7.86 -3.37
C ALA A 121 6.78 -8.34 -4.46
N GLY A 122 7.96 -8.84 -4.07
CA GLY A 122 8.95 -9.38 -5.02
C GLY A 122 8.51 -10.68 -5.68
N ALA A 123 8.06 -11.65 -4.88
CA ALA A 123 7.66 -12.97 -5.37
C ALA A 123 6.40 -12.90 -6.24
N MET A 124 5.37 -12.15 -5.82
CA MET A 124 4.14 -11.99 -6.57
C MET A 124 4.38 -11.19 -7.86
N ASN A 125 5.23 -10.16 -7.84
CA ASN A 125 5.59 -9.42 -9.06
C ASN A 125 6.32 -10.32 -10.07
N LEU A 126 7.32 -11.10 -9.64
CA LEU A 126 7.99 -12.04 -10.54
C LEU A 126 7.05 -13.15 -11.04
N PHE A 127 6.09 -13.58 -10.21
CA PHE A 127 5.04 -14.50 -10.63
C PHE A 127 4.18 -13.89 -11.74
N GLU A 128 3.73 -12.64 -11.59
CA GLU A 128 2.97 -11.92 -12.62
C GLU A 128 3.78 -11.74 -13.90
N VAL A 129 5.05 -11.32 -13.81
CA VAL A 129 5.96 -11.22 -14.97
C VAL A 129 6.09 -12.56 -15.70
N ALA A 130 6.20 -13.67 -14.97
CA ALA A 130 6.34 -15.00 -15.56
C ALA A 130 5.07 -15.50 -16.28
N HIS A 131 3.89 -15.01 -15.89
CA HIS A 131 2.60 -15.39 -16.49
C HIS A 131 2.05 -14.33 -17.44
N PHE A 132 2.77 -13.22 -17.63
CA PHE A 132 2.31 -12.11 -18.46
C PHE A 132 2.38 -12.45 -19.95
N VAL A 133 1.26 -12.24 -20.63
CA VAL A 133 1.10 -12.37 -22.09
C VAL A 133 0.86 -10.95 -22.64
N PRO A 134 1.85 -10.34 -23.33
CA PRO A 134 1.79 -8.95 -23.78
C PRO A 134 0.64 -8.64 -24.75
N GLU A 135 0.17 -9.64 -25.52
CA GLU A 135 -0.90 -9.47 -26.49
C GLU A 135 -2.29 -9.37 -25.86
N LYS A 136 -2.41 -9.58 -24.54
CA LYS A 136 -3.67 -9.48 -23.80
C LYS A 136 -3.66 -8.25 -22.87
N PRO A 137 -4.81 -7.61 -22.65
CA PRO A 137 -4.93 -6.57 -21.63
C PRO A 137 -4.51 -7.09 -20.25
N MET A 138 -3.90 -6.23 -19.43
CA MET A 138 -3.44 -6.64 -18.09
C MET A 138 -4.59 -7.12 -17.20
N TYR A 139 -5.74 -6.44 -17.27
CA TYR A 139 -6.90 -6.75 -16.44
C TYR A 139 -7.57 -8.09 -16.77
N GLU A 140 -7.30 -8.70 -17.92
CA GLU A 140 -7.82 -10.04 -18.28
C GLU A 140 -6.97 -11.19 -17.72
N GLN A 141 -5.81 -10.88 -17.13
CA GLN A 141 -4.80 -11.86 -16.74
C GLN A 141 -4.69 -12.04 -15.22
N GLY A 142 -5.53 -11.35 -14.43
CA GLY A 142 -5.51 -11.43 -12.98
C GLY A 142 -4.27 -10.77 -12.35
N LEU A 143 -3.73 -9.74 -13.00
CA LEU A 143 -2.55 -9.00 -12.55
C LEU A 143 -2.97 -7.85 -11.64
N ILE A 144 -2.27 -7.69 -10.52
CA ILE A 144 -2.52 -6.59 -9.58
C ILE A 144 -1.26 -5.77 -9.32
N LEU A 145 -0.04 -6.29 -9.51
CA LEU A 145 1.20 -5.54 -9.27
C LEU A 145 1.72 -4.87 -10.54
N LEU A 146 1.69 -5.54 -11.69
CA LEU A 146 2.12 -4.96 -12.96
C LEU A 146 1.34 -3.69 -13.33
N PRO A 147 0.00 -3.62 -13.16
CA PRO A 147 -0.74 -2.38 -13.32
C PRO A 147 -0.20 -1.20 -12.49
N HIS A 148 0.23 -1.44 -11.25
CA HIS A 148 0.78 -0.35 -10.42
C HIS A 148 2.13 0.17 -10.95
N LEU A 149 2.97 -0.71 -11.51
CA LEU A 149 4.22 -0.29 -12.14
C LEU A 149 3.98 0.43 -13.46
N ALA A 150 2.98 -0.01 -14.24
CA ALA A 150 2.55 0.62 -15.47
C ALA A 150 1.99 2.03 -15.24
N THR A 151 1.17 2.24 -14.20
CA THR A 151 0.67 3.57 -13.81
C THR A 151 1.82 4.54 -13.48
N LEU A 152 2.91 4.04 -12.91
CA LEU A 152 4.13 4.83 -12.68
C LEU A 152 4.93 5.13 -13.96
N GLY A 153 4.43 4.71 -15.13
CA GLY A 153 5.04 4.94 -16.44
C GLY A 153 6.23 4.04 -16.73
N TRP A 154 6.35 2.88 -16.08
CA TRP A 154 7.39 1.90 -16.40
C TRP A 154 6.88 0.87 -17.40
N GLY A 155 7.64 0.66 -18.47
CA GLY A 155 7.39 -0.42 -19.44
C GLY A 155 6.20 -0.22 -20.36
N VAL A 156 5.52 0.93 -20.29
CA VAL A 156 4.33 1.26 -21.10
C VAL A 156 4.54 2.47 -22.00
N GLY A 157 3.82 2.49 -23.12
CA GLY A 157 3.77 3.59 -24.07
C GLY A 157 2.33 4.05 -24.36
N PRO A 158 2.11 4.65 -25.55
CA PRO A 158 0.79 5.15 -25.95
C PRO A 158 -0.30 4.08 -25.89
N GLY A 159 -1.49 4.46 -25.41
CA GLY A 159 -2.64 3.58 -25.19
C GLY A 159 -2.46 2.54 -24.08
N GLY A 160 -1.39 2.63 -23.30
CA GLY A 160 -1.07 1.66 -22.25
C GLY A 160 -0.44 0.36 -22.78
N GLU A 161 0.05 0.35 -24.02
CA GLU A 161 0.74 -0.81 -24.59
C GLU A 161 2.05 -1.10 -23.83
N VAL A 162 2.28 -2.37 -23.49
CA VAL A 162 3.52 -2.79 -22.84
C VAL A 162 4.64 -2.93 -23.87
N ILE A 163 5.64 -2.04 -23.77
CA ILE A 163 6.78 -1.97 -24.69
C ILE A 163 8.05 -2.60 -24.10
N ASP A 164 8.16 -2.74 -22.77
CA ASP A 164 9.31 -3.33 -22.11
C ASP A 164 8.92 -3.93 -20.74
N THR A 165 9.16 -5.23 -20.55
CA THR A 165 8.87 -5.94 -19.29
C THR A 165 10.07 -5.95 -18.33
N PHE A 166 11.24 -5.49 -18.75
CA PHE A 166 12.45 -5.49 -17.92
C PHE A 166 12.31 -4.65 -16.63
N PRO A 167 11.67 -3.45 -16.63
CA PRO A 167 11.45 -2.69 -15.40
C PRO A 167 10.62 -3.47 -14.36
N TYR A 168 9.65 -4.29 -14.80
CA TYR A 168 8.84 -5.12 -13.92
C TYR A 168 9.67 -6.22 -13.27
N PHE A 169 10.50 -6.89 -14.06
CA PHE A 169 11.46 -7.88 -13.58
C PHE A 169 12.46 -7.28 -12.58
N VAL A 170 13.04 -6.11 -12.89
CA VAL A 170 13.96 -5.40 -12.00
C VAL A 170 13.30 -5.09 -10.67
N SER A 171 12.07 -4.55 -10.69
CA SER A 171 11.31 -4.29 -9.47
C SER A 171 11.13 -5.57 -8.65
N GLY A 172 10.72 -6.68 -9.28
CA GLY A 172 10.49 -7.95 -8.59
C GLY A 172 11.75 -8.50 -7.92
N VAL A 173 12.89 -8.48 -8.63
CA VAL A 173 14.18 -8.93 -8.09
C VAL A 173 14.65 -8.04 -6.95
N LEU A 174 14.57 -6.70 -7.09
CA LEU A 174 15.02 -5.78 -6.04
C LEU A 174 14.23 -5.96 -4.74
N HIS A 175 12.92 -6.16 -4.83
CA HIS A 175 12.09 -6.46 -3.66
C HIS A 175 12.46 -7.82 -3.05
N LEU A 176 12.57 -8.87 -3.86
CA LEU A 176 12.89 -10.21 -3.36
C LEU A 176 14.26 -10.30 -2.67
N ILE A 177 15.26 -9.59 -3.17
CA ILE A 177 16.58 -9.53 -2.52
C ILE A 177 16.52 -8.67 -1.24
N SER A 178 15.80 -7.55 -1.28
CA SER A 178 15.61 -6.68 -0.11
C SER A 178 14.92 -7.41 1.04
N SER A 179 13.95 -8.27 0.75
CA SER A 179 13.24 -9.04 1.77
C SER A 179 14.16 -10.02 2.52
N ALA A 180 15.19 -10.56 1.86
CA ALA A 180 16.15 -11.43 2.53
C ALA A 180 16.97 -10.66 3.59
N VAL A 181 17.35 -9.41 3.30
CA VAL A 181 18.06 -8.54 4.25
C VAL A 181 17.17 -8.21 5.45
N LEU A 182 15.89 -7.87 5.21
CA LEU A 182 14.91 -7.61 6.26
C LEU A 182 14.63 -8.87 7.09
N GLY A 183 14.42 -10.01 6.45
CA GLY A 183 14.21 -11.30 7.11
C GLY A 183 15.39 -11.68 8.00
N PHE A 184 16.62 -11.51 7.52
CA PHE A 184 17.82 -11.75 8.31
C PHE A 184 17.89 -10.85 9.56
N GLY A 185 17.68 -9.54 9.39
CA GLY A 185 17.66 -8.60 10.51
C GLY A 185 16.54 -8.91 11.51
N GLY A 186 15.35 -9.29 11.03
CA GLY A 186 14.21 -9.66 11.84
C GLY A 186 14.48 -10.92 12.68
N ILE A 187 15.01 -11.98 12.06
CA ILE A 187 15.37 -13.24 12.74
C ILE A 187 16.46 -12.97 13.79
N TYR A 188 17.50 -12.21 13.42
CA TYR A 188 18.56 -11.84 14.35
C TYR A 188 17.99 -11.15 15.60
N HIS A 189 17.20 -10.09 15.43
CA HIS A 189 16.65 -9.35 16.58
C HIS A 189 15.60 -10.14 17.37
N ALA A 190 14.87 -11.07 16.74
CA ALA A 190 13.88 -11.90 17.44
C ALA A 190 14.53 -13.00 18.30
N LEU A 191 15.63 -13.60 17.82
CA LEU A 191 16.18 -14.82 18.41
C LEU A 191 17.55 -14.65 19.07
N LEU A 192 18.46 -13.85 18.49
CA LEU A 192 19.88 -13.78 18.88
C LEU A 192 20.25 -12.45 19.55
N GLY A 193 19.61 -11.35 19.14
CA GLY A 193 19.83 -10.03 19.70
C GLY A 193 19.35 -9.90 21.16
N PRO A 194 19.71 -8.81 21.83
CA PRO A 194 19.24 -8.55 23.20
C PRO A 194 17.71 -8.44 23.23
N GLU A 195 17.09 -9.00 24.29
CA GLU A 195 15.62 -9.03 24.40
C GLU A 195 15.01 -7.64 24.61
N THR A 196 15.76 -6.79 25.33
CA THR A 196 15.45 -5.39 25.65
C THR A 196 16.59 -4.50 25.15
N LEU A 197 16.26 -3.28 24.72
CA LEU A 197 17.24 -2.33 24.13
C LEU A 197 17.58 -1.17 25.07
N GLU A 198 16.86 -1.02 26.17
CA GLU A 198 16.88 0.14 27.07
C GLU A 198 18.25 0.36 27.71
N GLU A 199 18.90 -0.72 28.16
CA GLU A 199 20.19 -0.65 28.86
C GLU A 199 21.37 -0.56 27.90
N SER A 200 21.36 -1.39 26.86
CA SER A 200 22.49 -1.50 25.91
C SER A 200 22.52 -0.36 24.90
N PHE A 201 21.35 0.15 24.50
CA PHE A 201 21.23 1.13 23.43
C PHE A 201 20.15 2.19 23.74
N PRO A 202 20.42 3.17 24.60
CA PRO A 202 19.42 4.16 25.06
C PRO A 202 18.74 4.96 23.93
N PHE A 203 19.42 5.15 22.81
CA PHE A 203 18.83 5.77 21.62
C PHE A 203 17.74 4.92 20.96
N PHE A 204 17.85 3.58 21.01
CA PHE A 204 16.88 2.65 20.42
C PHE A 204 15.87 2.10 21.44
N GLY A 205 16.26 1.99 22.71
CA GLY A 205 15.37 1.58 23.79
C GLY A 205 14.24 2.58 24.05
N TYR A 206 13.10 2.06 24.51
CA TYR A 206 11.93 2.88 24.80
C TYR A 206 11.01 2.20 25.82
N VAL A 207 10.26 3.03 26.54
CA VAL A 207 9.12 2.58 27.35
C VAL A 207 7.88 3.23 26.79
N TRP A 208 6.79 2.48 26.60
CA TRP A 208 5.54 2.98 26.00
C TRP A 208 4.96 4.23 26.69
N LYS A 209 5.24 4.38 27.99
CA LYS A 209 4.80 5.53 28.80
C LYS A 209 5.68 6.78 28.62
N ASP A 210 6.88 6.65 28.05
CA ASP A 210 7.72 7.79 27.69
C ASP A 210 7.16 8.48 26.45
N ARG A 211 6.30 9.45 26.72
CA ARG A 211 5.59 10.22 25.70
C ARG A 211 6.54 10.98 24.77
N ASN A 212 7.69 11.41 25.26
CA ASN A 212 8.66 12.17 24.45
C ASN A 212 9.40 11.24 23.47
N LYS A 213 9.78 10.05 23.95
CA LYS A 213 10.33 9.02 23.08
C LYS A 213 9.34 8.58 22.00
N MET A 214 8.07 8.40 22.37
CA MET A 214 7.01 8.05 21.42
C MET A 214 6.82 9.12 20.33
N THR A 215 6.76 10.41 20.69
CA THR A 215 6.66 11.48 19.67
C THR A 215 7.91 11.60 18.82
N THR A 216 9.10 11.34 19.38
CA THR A 216 10.35 11.32 18.62
C THR A 216 10.33 10.22 17.55
N ILE A 217 9.95 9.00 17.93
CA ILE A 217 9.86 7.86 17.00
C ILE A 217 8.80 8.13 15.92
N LEU A 218 7.62 8.64 16.32
CA LEU A 218 6.58 9.08 15.37
C LEU A 218 7.12 10.11 14.39
N GLY A 219 7.83 11.13 14.89
CA GLY A 219 8.32 12.22 14.07
C GLY A 219 9.37 11.77 13.05
N ILE A 220 10.25 10.82 13.41
CA ILE A 220 11.19 10.20 12.47
C ILE A 220 10.42 9.48 11.35
N HIS A 221 9.43 8.66 11.69
CA HIS A 221 8.63 7.96 10.68
C HIS A 221 7.82 8.90 9.78
N LEU A 222 7.29 10.01 10.32
CA LEU A 222 6.62 11.03 9.52
C LEU A 222 7.57 11.66 8.49
N ILE A 223 8.82 11.95 8.87
CA ILE A 223 9.82 12.44 7.91
C ILE A 223 10.07 11.40 6.81
N LEU A 224 10.21 10.12 7.16
CA LEU A 224 10.42 9.05 6.18
C LEU A 224 9.23 8.90 5.22
N LEU A 225 8.00 9.00 5.72
CA LEU A 225 6.79 9.01 4.89
C LEU A 225 6.75 10.24 3.98
N GLY A 226 7.14 11.41 4.48
CA GLY A 226 7.22 12.63 3.68
C GLY A 226 8.25 12.52 2.55
N VAL A 227 9.41 11.92 2.82
CA VAL A 227 10.40 11.58 1.76
C VAL A 227 9.79 10.62 0.75
N GLY A 228 9.05 9.60 1.19
CA GLY A 228 8.31 8.69 0.32
C GLY A 228 7.34 9.40 -0.63
N ALA A 229 6.57 10.37 -0.14
CA ALA A 229 5.68 11.18 -0.99
C ALA A 229 6.47 11.98 -2.04
N PHE A 230 7.61 12.57 -1.67
CA PHE A 230 8.46 13.29 -2.62
C PHE A 230 9.14 12.38 -3.66
N LEU A 231 9.36 11.09 -3.39
CA LEU A 231 9.86 10.16 -4.41
C LEU A 231 8.88 10.05 -5.60
N LEU A 232 7.57 10.01 -5.34
CA LEU A 232 6.56 10.05 -6.42
C LEU A 232 6.62 11.37 -7.18
N VAL A 233 6.75 12.50 -6.48
CA VAL A 233 6.90 13.82 -7.12
C VAL A 233 8.14 13.83 -8.03
N PHE A 234 9.28 13.34 -7.54
CA PHE A 234 10.49 13.29 -8.36
C PHE A 234 10.34 12.35 -9.56
N LYS A 235 9.63 11.22 -9.41
CA LYS A 235 9.30 10.31 -10.52
C LYS A 235 8.52 11.03 -11.61
N ALA A 236 7.46 11.74 -11.23
CA ALA A 236 6.57 12.44 -12.16
C ALA A 236 7.21 13.66 -12.84
N LEU A 237 8.08 14.40 -12.14
CA LEU A 237 8.73 15.60 -12.68
C LEU A 237 9.98 15.27 -13.52
N TYR A 238 10.85 14.40 -13.00
CA TYR A 238 12.21 14.26 -13.52
C TYR A 238 12.49 12.91 -14.16
N PHE A 239 11.99 11.82 -13.57
CA PHE A 239 12.33 10.45 -13.99
C PHE A 239 11.28 9.84 -14.91
N GLY A 240 11.12 10.45 -16.08
CA GLY A 240 10.30 9.91 -17.18
C GLY A 240 8.81 10.20 -17.10
N GLY A 241 8.28 10.66 -15.96
CA GLY A 241 6.86 10.97 -15.82
C GLY A 241 6.03 9.82 -15.24
N VAL A 242 4.71 9.89 -15.41
CA VAL A 242 3.75 8.85 -15.02
C VAL A 242 2.73 8.66 -16.15
N TYR A 243 1.99 7.55 -16.15
CA TYR A 243 0.98 7.30 -17.18
C TYR A 243 -0.23 8.22 -16.96
N ASP A 244 -0.63 8.93 -18.01
CA ASP A 244 -1.82 9.78 -18.03
C ASP A 244 -2.85 9.23 -19.01
N THR A 245 -3.95 8.67 -18.52
CA THR A 245 -5.08 8.24 -19.37
C THR A 245 -5.77 9.42 -20.07
N TRP A 246 -5.61 10.64 -19.54
CA TRP A 246 -6.21 11.87 -20.06
C TRP A 246 -5.33 12.63 -21.05
N ALA A 247 -4.18 12.06 -21.42
CA ALA A 247 -3.29 12.69 -22.39
C ALA A 247 -4.02 13.00 -23.73
N PRO A 248 -3.77 14.17 -24.35
CA PRO A 248 -4.42 14.51 -25.61
C PRO A 248 -4.09 13.51 -26.72
N GLY A 249 -5.12 12.89 -27.30
CA GLY A 249 -4.97 11.88 -28.36
C GLY A 249 -4.98 10.43 -27.88
N GLY A 250 -5.13 10.19 -26.58
CA GLY A 250 -5.12 8.87 -25.95
C GLY A 250 -4.08 8.80 -24.84
N GLY A 251 -4.23 7.86 -23.91
CA GLY A 251 -3.36 7.78 -22.75
C GLY A 251 -1.89 7.55 -23.10
N ASP A 252 -0.96 8.19 -22.40
CA ASP A 252 0.48 8.04 -22.62
C ASP A 252 1.28 8.42 -21.36
N VAL A 253 2.54 8.01 -21.30
CA VAL A 253 3.46 8.44 -20.24
C VAL A 253 3.90 9.87 -20.50
N ARG A 254 3.64 10.76 -19.54
CA ARG A 254 4.11 12.16 -19.62
C ARG A 254 4.75 12.65 -18.34
N LYS A 255 5.70 13.56 -18.51
CA LYS A 255 6.23 14.36 -17.40
C LYS A 255 5.20 15.40 -17.00
N ILE A 256 5.05 15.58 -15.69
CA ILE A 256 4.20 16.65 -15.16
C ILE A 256 5.09 17.88 -15.00
N THR A 257 4.71 19.00 -15.61
CA THR A 257 5.53 20.23 -15.57
C THR A 257 4.88 21.35 -14.77
N ASN A 258 3.55 21.36 -14.68
CA ASN A 258 2.78 22.45 -14.08
C ASN A 258 1.94 21.91 -12.90
N LEU A 259 2.57 21.75 -11.74
CA LEU A 259 1.88 21.22 -10.56
C LEU A 259 0.81 22.18 -10.02
N THR A 260 -0.33 21.63 -9.60
CA THR A 260 -1.30 22.39 -8.82
C THR A 260 -0.80 22.54 -7.39
N LEU A 261 -0.26 23.72 -7.08
CA LEU A 261 0.17 24.07 -5.71
C LEU A 261 -0.83 24.96 -4.98
N SER A 262 -1.92 25.36 -5.65
CA SER A 262 -2.95 26.20 -5.04
C SER A 262 -3.61 25.49 -3.86
N PRO A 263 -3.52 26.02 -2.62
CA PRO A 263 -4.14 25.40 -1.46
C PRO A 263 -5.66 25.27 -1.61
N SER A 264 -6.31 26.23 -2.27
CA SER A 264 -7.76 26.23 -2.44
C SER A 264 -8.26 25.03 -3.25
N VAL A 265 -7.47 24.56 -4.22
CA VAL A 265 -7.78 23.37 -5.01
C VAL A 265 -7.48 22.11 -4.21
N ILE A 266 -6.25 21.97 -3.74
CA ILE A 266 -5.78 20.75 -3.04
C ILE A 266 -6.59 20.47 -1.77
N PHE A 267 -6.77 21.46 -0.90
CA PHE A 267 -7.59 21.30 0.31
C PHE A 267 -9.10 21.38 0.00
N GLY A 268 -9.48 21.91 -1.17
CA GLY A 268 -10.86 21.89 -1.65
C GLY A 268 -11.40 20.47 -1.78
N TYR A 269 -10.60 19.53 -2.31
CA TYR A 269 -10.97 18.12 -2.38
C TYR A 269 -11.33 17.51 -1.02
N LEU A 270 -10.63 17.89 0.06
CA LEU A 270 -10.90 17.37 1.40
C LEU A 270 -12.27 17.80 1.95
N LEU A 271 -12.83 18.89 1.43
CA LEU A 271 -14.10 19.48 1.85
C LEU A 271 -15.27 19.09 0.93
N LYS A 272 -15.01 18.41 -0.19
CA LYS A 272 -16.06 17.92 -1.09
C LYS A 272 -16.91 16.85 -0.41
N SER A 273 -18.19 16.82 -0.78
CA SER A 273 -19.12 15.79 -0.34
C SER A 273 -18.70 14.40 -0.84
N PRO A 274 -18.83 13.32 -0.04
CA PRO A 274 -18.52 11.97 -0.48
C PRO A 274 -19.65 11.32 -1.31
N PHE A 275 -20.76 12.03 -1.53
CA PHE A 275 -21.91 11.51 -2.28
C PHE A 275 -21.73 11.64 -3.81
N GLY A 276 -22.62 11.00 -4.55
CA GLY A 276 -22.60 10.97 -6.02
C GLY A 276 -22.56 12.37 -6.64
N GLY A 277 -21.76 12.54 -7.68
CA GLY A 277 -21.51 13.82 -8.36
C GLY A 277 -20.35 14.63 -7.78
N GLU A 278 -19.99 14.41 -6.50
CA GLU A 278 -18.91 15.16 -5.83
C GLU A 278 -17.69 14.27 -5.54
N GLY A 279 -17.89 13.12 -4.89
CA GLY A 279 -16.89 12.05 -4.76
C GLY A 279 -15.68 12.34 -3.87
N TRP A 280 -15.73 13.31 -2.96
CA TRP A 280 -14.63 13.66 -2.04
C TRP A 280 -13.25 13.67 -2.75
N ILE A 281 -12.20 13.11 -2.16
CA ILE A 281 -10.87 12.98 -2.79
C ILE A 281 -10.82 11.94 -3.92
N VAL A 282 -11.79 11.02 -4.01
CA VAL A 282 -11.87 10.00 -5.08
C VAL A 282 -12.14 10.67 -6.43
N SER A 283 -12.63 11.90 -6.43
CA SER A 283 -12.97 12.67 -7.62
C SER A 283 -11.78 13.32 -8.35
N VAL A 284 -10.55 13.15 -7.86
CA VAL A 284 -9.37 13.73 -8.53
C VAL A 284 -9.24 13.22 -9.97
N ASP A 285 -9.26 14.14 -10.94
CA ASP A 285 -9.39 13.82 -12.37
C ASP A 285 -8.19 14.25 -13.24
N ASP A 286 -7.11 14.75 -12.64
CA ASP A 286 -5.86 15.05 -13.32
C ASP A 286 -4.62 14.73 -12.48
N LEU A 287 -3.46 14.65 -13.15
CA LEU A 287 -2.20 14.27 -12.52
C LEU A 287 -1.50 15.46 -11.85
N GLU A 288 -1.75 16.68 -12.32
CA GLU A 288 -1.24 17.91 -11.73
C GLU A 288 -1.68 18.05 -10.27
N ASP A 289 -2.93 17.71 -9.98
CA ASP A 289 -3.54 17.70 -8.65
C ASP A 289 -3.05 16.52 -7.81
N ILE A 290 -2.92 15.32 -8.39
CA ILE A 290 -2.35 14.17 -7.68
C ILE A 290 -0.93 14.49 -7.22
N ILE A 291 -0.05 14.92 -8.13
CA ILE A 291 1.34 15.19 -7.79
C ILE A 291 1.47 16.44 -6.92
N GLY A 292 0.68 17.48 -7.16
CA GLY A 292 0.60 18.67 -6.31
C GLY A 292 0.15 18.36 -4.88
N GLY A 293 -0.83 17.48 -4.71
CA GLY A 293 -1.27 16.98 -3.41
C GLY A 293 -0.16 16.22 -2.67
N HIS A 294 0.66 15.44 -3.38
CA HIS A 294 1.82 14.76 -2.78
C HIS A 294 2.94 15.72 -2.36
N VAL A 295 3.11 16.88 -3.03
CA VAL A 295 4.00 17.95 -2.56
C VAL A 295 3.52 18.51 -1.21
N TRP A 296 2.23 18.79 -1.09
CA TRP A 296 1.63 19.24 0.17
C TRP A 296 1.77 18.19 1.27
N LEU A 297 1.39 16.94 0.99
CA LEU A 297 1.50 15.83 1.94
C LEU A 297 2.94 15.62 2.39
N GLY A 298 3.90 15.56 1.46
CA GLY A 298 5.31 15.40 1.76
C GLY A 298 5.83 16.50 2.68
N SER A 299 5.46 17.75 2.39
CA SER A 299 5.82 18.91 3.22
C SER A 299 5.20 18.83 4.61
N ILE A 300 3.88 18.54 4.71
CA ILE A 300 3.16 18.41 5.99
C ILE A 300 3.77 17.31 6.85
N CYS A 301 4.08 16.15 6.27
CA CYS A 301 4.71 15.04 6.98
C CYS A 301 6.10 15.39 7.50
N ILE A 302 6.94 16.06 6.70
CA ILE A 302 8.29 16.47 7.14
C ILE A 302 8.21 17.52 8.26
N PHE A 303 7.42 18.59 8.07
CA PHE A 303 7.28 19.62 9.09
C PHE A 303 6.61 19.09 10.36
N GLY A 304 5.58 18.26 10.24
CA GLY A 304 4.94 17.57 11.36
C GLY A 304 5.90 16.63 12.08
N GLY A 305 6.76 15.94 11.33
CA GLY A 305 7.78 15.06 11.92
C GLY A 305 8.85 15.83 12.70
N ILE A 306 9.36 16.93 12.15
CA ILE A 306 10.27 17.86 12.86
C ILE A 306 9.60 18.39 14.13
N TRP A 307 8.34 18.84 14.00
CA TRP A 307 7.56 19.30 15.14
C TRP A 307 7.44 18.23 16.25
N HIS A 308 7.11 16.98 15.91
CA HIS A 308 6.98 15.89 16.88
C HIS A 308 8.30 15.47 17.53
N ILE A 309 9.43 15.64 16.84
CA ILE A 309 10.77 15.43 17.41
C ILE A 309 11.12 16.54 18.39
N LEU A 310 10.82 17.79 18.05
CA LEU A 310 11.22 18.96 18.84
C LEU A 310 10.25 19.31 19.98
N THR A 311 9.06 18.71 20.00
CA THR A 311 8.02 19.01 20.99
C THR A 311 7.60 17.77 21.77
N LYS A 312 6.92 18.02 22.90
CA LYS A 312 6.33 17.00 23.76
C LYS A 312 4.81 17.18 23.84
N PRO A 313 4.02 16.12 24.07
CA PRO A 313 2.56 16.24 24.13
C PRO A 313 2.09 17.28 25.14
N PHE A 314 1.24 18.20 24.67
CA PHE A 314 0.65 19.24 25.50
C PHE A 314 -0.25 18.67 26.60
N ALA A 315 -0.53 19.49 27.62
CA ALA A 315 -1.29 19.07 28.79
C ALA A 315 -2.69 18.54 28.45
N TRP A 316 -3.37 19.12 27.46
CA TRP A 316 -4.69 18.64 27.02
C TRP A 316 -4.59 17.25 26.36
N ALA A 317 -3.61 17.04 25.48
CA ALA A 317 -3.41 15.76 24.80
C ALA A 317 -3.09 14.64 25.80
N ARG A 318 -2.26 14.95 26.81
CA ARG A 318 -1.94 14.01 27.90
C ARG A 318 -3.15 13.58 28.72
N ARG A 319 -4.17 14.43 28.84
CA ARG A 319 -5.42 14.13 29.58
C ARG A 319 -6.48 13.45 28.71
N ALA A 320 -6.45 13.67 27.40
CA ALA A 320 -7.46 13.15 26.48
C ALA A 320 -7.14 11.72 25.99
N LEU A 321 -5.87 11.33 25.90
CA LEU A 321 -5.44 10.07 25.30
C LEU A 321 -4.91 9.06 26.31
N VAL A 322 -4.94 7.78 25.94
CA VAL A 322 -4.33 6.67 26.68
C VAL A 322 -2.92 6.43 26.16
N TRP A 323 -1.95 6.27 27.08
CA TRP A 323 -0.52 6.18 26.76
C TRP A 323 0.04 4.79 27.07
N SER A 324 -0.28 3.82 26.21
CA SER A 324 0.21 2.44 26.27
C SER A 324 0.44 1.89 24.85
N GLY A 325 1.27 0.86 24.72
CA GLY A 325 1.54 0.22 23.42
C GLY A 325 0.26 -0.30 22.74
N GLU A 326 -0.65 -0.89 23.52
CA GLU A 326 -1.95 -1.35 23.03
C GLU A 326 -2.84 -0.19 22.54
N ALA A 327 -2.85 0.95 23.23
CA ALA A 327 -3.59 2.12 22.78
C ALA A 327 -3.02 2.70 21.47
N TYR A 328 -1.69 2.76 21.33
CA TYR A 328 -1.08 3.23 20.08
C TYR A 328 -1.36 2.28 18.91
N LEU A 329 -1.36 0.97 19.17
CA LEU A 329 -1.77 -0.04 18.19
C LEU A 329 -3.24 0.17 17.79
N SER A 330 -4.16 0.39 18.74
CA SER A 330 -5.58 0.57 18.43
C SER A 330 -5.86 1.84 17.61
N TYR A 331 -5.16 2.95 17.90
CA TYR A 331 -5.25 4.16 17.08
C TYR A 331 -4.81 3.90 15.63
N SER A 332 -3.74 3.12 15.46
CA SER A 332 -3.21 2.76 14.14
C SER A 332 -4.16 1.81 13.38
N LEU A 333 -4.78 0.85 14.08
CA LEU A 333 -5.78 -0.05 13.49
C LEU A 333 -7.02 0.72 13.00
N ALA A 334 -7.50 1.69 13.79
CA ALA A 334 -8.60 2.56 13.37
C ALA A 334 -8.23 3.38 12.12
N ALA A 335 -7.02 3.96 12.09
CA ALA A 335 -6.54 4.70 10.92
C ALA A 335 -6.43 3.81 9.67
N LEU A 336 -5.84 2.62 9.78
CA LEU A 336 -5.71 1.67 8.67
C LEU A 336 -7.07 1.17 8.16
N SER A 337 -8.06 0.99 9.04
CA SER A 337 -9.43 0.66 8.64
C SER A 337 -10.02 1.73 7.72
N VAL A 338 -9.88 3.00 8.10
CA VAL A 338 -10.32 4.13 7.26
C VAL A 338 -9.54 4.15 5.95
N CYS A 339 -8.20 4.00 5.96
CA CYS A 339 -7.41 3.90 4.72
C CYS A 339 -7.90 2.77 3.80
N GLY A 340 -8.27 1.62 4.35
CA GLY A 340 -8.83 0.49 3.60
C GLY A 340 -10.17 0.82 2.93
N PHE A 341 -11.09 1.48 3.64
CA PHE A 341 -12.34 1.95 3.04
C PHE A 341 -12.13 3.00 1.94
N ILE A 342 -11.18 3.90 2.14
CA ILE A 342 -10.82 4.91 1.14
C ILE A 342 -10.24 4.24 -0.11
N ALA A 343 -9.29 3.32 0.06
CA ALA A 343 -8.67 2.58 -1.05
C ALA A 343 -9.71 1.75 -1.83
N CYS A 344 -10.68 1.14 -1.13
CA CYS A 344 -11.80 0.42 -1.74
C CYS A 344 -12.62 1.31 -2.69
N CYS A 345 -12.98 2.52 -2.25
CA CYS A 345 -13.69 3.48 -3.10
C CYS A 345 -12.82 3.99 -4.26
N PHE A 346 -11.53 4.25 -4.02
CA PHE A 346 -10.62 4.73 -5.06
C PHE A 346 -10.51 3.75 -6.23
N VAL A 347 -10.19 2.48 -5.96
CA VAL A 347 -10.03 1.48 -7.03
C VAL A 347 -11.35 1.17 -7.75
N TRP A 348 -12.49 1.40 -7.08
CA TRP A 348 -13.80 1.15 -7.68
C TRP A 348 -14.28 2.26 -8.62
N PHE A 349 -13.92 3.52 -8.34
CA PHE A 349 -14.49 4.69 -9.03
C PHE A 349 -13.48 5.53 -9.80
N ASN A 350 -12.24 5.64 -9.34
CA ASN A 350 -11.28 6.58 -9.92
C ASN A 350 -10.49 5.91 -11.05
N ASN A 351 -10.62 6.43 -12.27
CA ASN A 351 -9.88 5.95 -13.44
C ASN A 351 -8.66 6.82 -13.80
N THR A 352 -8.32 7.81 -12.99
CA THR A 352 -7.10 8.63 -13.16
C THR A 352 -5.90 7.94 -12.53
N ALA A 353 -6.00 7.60 -11.24
CA ALA A 353 -4.99 6.87 -10.49
C ALA A 353 -5.04 5.36 -10.74
N TYR A 354 -6.18 4.85 -11.23
CA TYR A 354 -6.33 3.46 -11.70
C TYR A 354 -6.79 3.45 -13.17
N PRO A 355 -5.89 3.72 -14.13
CA PRO A 355 -6.22 3.77 -15.56
C PRO A 355 -6.91 2.49 -16.04
N SER A 356 -8.06 2.64 -16.71
CA SER A 356 -8.87 1.51 -17.17
C SER A 356 -8.12 0.63 -18.19
N GLU A 357 -7.09 1.15 -18.85
CA GLU A 357 -6.18 0.40 -19.72
C GLU A 357 -5.45 -0.73 -18.97
N PHE A 358 -5.15 -0.53 -17.67
CA PHE A 358 -4.46 -1.53 -16.85
C PHE A 358 -5.39 -2.30 -15.93
N TYR A 359 -6.40 -1.63 -15.36
CA TYR A 359 -7.29 -2.19 -14.33
C TYR A 359 -8.64 -2.66 -14.87
N GLY A 360 -8.95 -2.37 -16.13
CA GLY A 360 -10.25 -2.62 -16.74
C GLY A 360 -11.24 -1.48 -16.45
N PRO A 361 -12.38 -1.44 -17.17
CA PRO A 361 -13.35 -0.37 -16.97
C PRO A 361 -14.01 -0.49 -15.60
N THR A 362 -14.24 0.66 -14.97
CA THR A 362 -15.05 0.70 -13.75
C THR A 362 -16.48 0.22 -14.02
N GLY A 363 -17.22 -0.17 -12.98
CA GLY A 363 -18.64 -0.52 -13.13
C GLY A 363 -19.47 0.57 -13.83
N PRO A 364 -19.38 1.85 -13.41
CA PRO A 364 -19.99 2.97 -14.11
C PRO A 364 -19.55 3.10 -15.57
N GLU A 365 -18.26 2.98 -15.85
CA GLU A 365 -17.70 3.11 -17.20
C GLU A 365 -18.19 2.02 -18.15
N ALA A 366 -18.23 0.76 -17.70
CA ALA A 366 -18.72 -0.36 -18.48
C ALA A 366 -20.22 -0.23 -18.82
N SER A 367 -21.03 0.27 -17.87
CA SER A 367 -22.46 0.56 -18.10
C SER A 367 -22.65 1.62 -19.20
N GLN A 368 -21.88 2.71 -19.11
CA GLN A 368 -21.96 3.81 -20.08
C GLN A 368 -21.47 3.36 -21.47
N ALA A 369 -20.40 2.56 -21.52
CA ALA A 369 -19.89 1.98 -22.76
C ALA A 369 -20.90 1.06 -23.44
N GLN A 370 -21.68 0.29 -22.67
CA GLN A 370 -22.77 -0.54 -23.19
C GLN A 370 -23.85 0.34 -23.84
N ALA A 371 -24.34 1.37 -23.15
CA ALA A 371 -25.36 2.28 -23.67
C ALA A 371 -24.90 2.98 -24.95
N PHE A 372 -23.64 3.47 -24.96
CA PHE A 372 -23.04 4.08 -26.13
C PHE A 372 -22.95 3.14 -27.32
N THR A 373 -22.55 1.88 -27.10
CA THR A 373 -22.44 0.86 -28.16
C THR A 373 -23.79 0.64 -28.87
N PHE A 374 -24.87 0.51 -28.10
CA PHE A 374 -26.21 0.34 -28.67
C PHE A 374 -26.72 1.61 -29.37
N LEU A 375 -26.42 2.79 -28.82
CA LEU A 375 -26.75 4.07 -29.44
C LEU A 375 -26.10 4.17 -30.82
N VAL A 376 -24.77 3.97 -30.91
CA VAL A 376 -24.02 4.07 -32.17
C VAL A 376 -24.50 3.03 -33.19
N ARG A 377 -24.73 1.79 -32.75
CA ARG A 377 -25.24 0.72 -33.61
C ARG A 377 -26.59 1.10 -34.21
N ASP A 378 -27.54 1.52 -33.39
CA ASP A 378 -28.91 1.79 -33.85
C ASP A 378 -28.97 3.07 -34.69
N GLN A 379 -28.14 4.06 -34.39
CA GLN A 379 -27.97 5.24 -35.24
C GLN A 379 -27.45 4.86 -36.64
N ARG A 380 -26.46 3.96 -36.72
CA ARG A 380 -25.96 3.44 -38.02
C ARG A 380 -27.01 2.63 -38.78
N LEU A 381 -27.96 2.01 -38.07
CA LEU A 381 -29.12 1.33 -38.66
C LEU A 381 -30.26 2.30 -39.05
N GLY A 382 -30.08 3.61 -38.87
CA GLY A 382 -31.03 4.64 -39.28
C GLY A 382 -32.02 5.08 -38.20
N ALA A 383 -31.86 4.65 -36.95
CA ALA A 383 -32.71 5.12 -35.86
C ALA A 383 -32.36 6.57 -35.48
N ASN A 384 -33.37 7.42 -35.30
CA ASN A 384 -33.18 8.75 -34.73
C ASN A 384 -33.10 8.66 -33.20
N VAL A 385 -31.87 8.55 -32.69
CA VAL A 385 -31.58 8.32 -31.26
C VAL A 385 -32.04 9.46 -30.34
N GLY A 386 -32.18 10.68 -30.87
CA GLY A 386 -32.64 11.85 -30.11
C GLY A 386 -34.14 11.92 -29.88
N SER A 387 -34.93 11.25 -30.74
CA SER A 387 -36.41 11.22 -30.64
C SER A 387 -36.98 9.84 -30.37
N ALA A 388 -36.14 8.81 -30.25
CA ALA A 388 -36.57 7.45 -29.98
C ALA A 388 -37.09 7.32 -28.55
N GLN A 389 -38.39 7.07 -28.39
CA GLN A 389 -39.03 6.88 -27.10
C GLN A 389 -38.97 5.41 -26.67
N GLY A 390 -38.64 5.18 -25.41
CA GLY A 390 -38.65 3.87 -24.77
C GLY A 390 -40.02 3.49 -24.19
N PRO A 391 -40.20 2.24 -23.70
CA PRO A 391 -41.49 1.74 -23.22
C PRO A 391 -42.07 2.48 -22.01
N THR A 392 -41.24 3.16 -21.22
CA THR A 392 -41.64 3.92 -20.02
C THR A 392 -42.05 5.36 -20.32
N GLY A 393 -41.97 5.78 -21.59
CA GLY A 393 -42.22 7.17 -22.00
C GLY A 393 -40.99 8.07 -21.97
N LEU A 394 -39.87 7.64 -21.35
CA LEU A 394 -38.57 8.33 -21.44
C LEU A 394 -37.86 8.05 -22.77
N GLY A 395 -36.85 8.84 -23.12
CA GLY A 395 -36.02 8.57 -24.31
C GLY A 395 -35.25 7.26 -24.17
N LYS A 396 -35.27 6.43 -25.22
CA LYS A 396 -34.68 5.08 -25.24
C LYS A 396 -33.16 5.08 -25.09
N TYR A 397 -32.49 6.11 -25.60
CA TYR A 397 -31.03 6.23 -25.59
C TYR A 397 -30.54 7.43 -24.78
N LEU A 398 -31.25 8.56 -24.88
CA LEU A 398 -30.90 9.82 -24.22
C LEU A 398 -32.07 10.32 -23.37
N MET A 399 -31.78 10.83 -22.19
CA MET A 399 -32.74 11.50 -21.30
C MET A 399 -32.07 12.68 -20.60
N ARG A 400 -32.79 13.36 -19.70
CA ARG A 400 -32.23 14.44 -18.86
C ARG A 400 -31.94 13.95 -17.45
N SER A 401 -30.83 14.39 -16.88
CA SER A 401 -30.53 14.26 -15.45
C SER A 401 -31.53 15.09 -14.61
N PRO A 402 -31.56 14.92 -13.28
CA PRO A 402 -32.34 15.78 -12.39
C PRO A 402 -32.04 17.29 -12.51
N THR A 403 -30.82 17.64 -12.93
CA THR A 403 -30.34 19.02 -13.16
C THR A 403 -30.44 19.47 -14.62
N GLY A 404 -30.87 18.59 -15.52
CA GLY A 404 -31.20 18.93 -16.91
C GLY A 404 -30.15 18.60 -17.96
N GLU A 405 -28.97 18.09 -17.58
CA GLU A 405 -27.94 17.64 -18.53
C GLU A 405 -28.43 16.43 -19.35
N VAL A 406 -27.96 16.32 -20.60
CA VAL A 406 -28.25 15.16 -21.44
C VAL A 406 -27.38 13.98 -21.02
N ILE A 407 -28.01 12.84 -20.75
CA ILE A 407 -27.37 11.62 -20.24
C ILE A 407 -27.89 10.40 -21.00
N PHE A 408 -27.13 9.30 -20.96
CA PHE A 408 -27.60 8.02 -21.47
C PHE A 408 -28.72 7.44 -20.58
N LEU A 409 -29.69 6.77 -21.20
CA LEU A 409 -30.63 5.91 -20.46
C LEU A 409 -29.92 4.61 -20.10
N GLU A 410 -29.72 4.40 -18.80
CA GLU A 410 -29.16 3.17 -18.26
C GLU A 410 -30.21 2.42 -17.44
N LYS A 411 -30.07 1.08 -17.31
CA LYS A 411 -30.92 0.29 -16.39
C LYS A 411 -30.83 0.77 -14.93
N GLN A 412 -29.77 1.50 -14.59
CA GLN A 412 -29.59 2.20 -13.34
C GLN A 412 -29.29 3.67 -13.67
N CYS A 413 -30.25 4.58 -13.50
CA CYS A 413 -30.07 6.04 -13.69
C CYS A 413 -29.09 6.68 -12.67
N VAL A 414 -28.06 5.96 -12.22
CA VAL A 414 -27.28 6.24 -11.00
C VAL A 414 -25.84 6.69 -11.34
N PHE A 415 -25.33 6.44 -12.55
CA PHE A 415 -23.93 6.70 -12.92
C PHE A 415 -23.67 8.05 -13.61
N LEU A 416 -24.44 9.07 -13.22
CA LEU A 416 -24.42 10.42 -13.81
C LEU A 416 -23.06 11.15 -13.73
N GLY A 417 -22.19 10.73 -12.80
CA GLY A 417 -20.88 11.34 -12.55
C GLY A 417 -19.68 10.67 -13.23
N SER A 418 -19.87 9.58 -13.99
CA SER A 418 -18.74 8.90 -14.63
C SER A 418 -18.13 9.76 -15.74
N ALA A 419 -16.82 9.98 -15.67
CA ALA A 419 -16.02 10.55 -16.75
C ALA A 419 -15.08 9.46 -17.27
N CYS A 420 -15.03 9.30 -18.59
CA CYS A 420 -14.09 8.44 -19.30
C CYS A 420 -13.54 9.25 -20.49
N SER A 421 -12.26 9.09 -20.81
CA SER A 421 -11.57 9.83 -21.89
C SER A 421 -12.29 9.70 -23.23
N LEU A 422 -12.79 8.50 -23.56
CA LEU A 422 -13.56 8.22 -24.79
C LEU A 422 -14.90 8.96 -24.83
N VAL A 423 -15.57 9.12 -23.69
CA VAL A 423 -16.92 9.73 -23.61
C VAL A 423 -16.84 11.26 -23.46
N ARG A 424 -15.76 11.79 -22.86
CA ARG A 424 -15.58 13.23 -22.62
C ARG A 424 -15.60 14.05 -23.92
N THR A 425 -15.10 13.48 -25.02
CA THR A 425 -15.10 14.11 -26.36
C THR A 425 -16.52 14.39 -26.91
N PHE A 426 -17.54 13.67 -26.43
CA PHE A 426 -18.93 13.84 -26.87
C PHE A 426 -19.77 14.72 -25.93
N LYS A 427 -19.21 15.18 -24.80
CA LYS A 427 -19.89 16.14 -23.92
C LYS A 427 -19.72 17.56 -24.50
N GLY A 428 -20.84 18.27 -24.66
CA GLY A 428 -20.82 19.69 -24.99
C GLY A 428 -20.22 20.52 -23.85
N SER A 429 -19.61 21.64 -24.20
CA SER A 429 -19.10 22.65 -23.27
C SER A 429 -20.17 23.22 -22.36
#